data_AF-A0A2V3URN5-F1
#
_entry.id   AF-A0A2V3URN5-F1
#
_cell.length_a   1.000
_cell.length_b   1.000
_cell.length_c   1.000
_cell.angle_alpha   90.00
_cell.angle_beta   90.00
_cell.angle_gamma   90.00
#
_symmetry.space_group_name_H-M   'P 1'
#
loop_
_entity.id
_entity.type
_entity.pdbx_description
1 polymer ?
#
loop_
_entity_poly.entity_id
_entity_poly.type
_entity_poly.pdbx_seq_one_letter_code
_entity_poly.pdbx_strand_id
1 'polypeptide(L)' 'MKSALADRSQRDVPIITIALDAGFGSLGPFNRAFREAEGMTPSEYRARHLTDSGIG' A
#
# COMPACT_ATOMS: atom_id res chain seq x y z
N MET A 1 -2.53 7.27 1.11
CA MET A 1 -2.21 5.82 1.20
C MET A 1 -2.36 5.07 -0.12
N LYS A 2 -3.53 4.98 -0.78
CA LYS A 2 -3.71 4.21 -2.03
C LYS A 2 -2.77 4.63 -3.17
N SER A 3 -2.71 5.94 -3.44
CA SER A 3 -1.88 6.49 -4.52
C SER A 3 -0.40 6.11 -4.35
N ALA A 4 0.14 6.24 -3.14
CA ALA A 4 1.51 5.82 -2.84
C ALA A 4 1.74 4.31 -3.01
N LEU A 5 0.75 3.47 -2.68
CA LEU A 5 0.86 2.00 -2.85
C LEU A 5 0.71 1.55 -4.31
N ALA A 6 0.08 2.35 -5.17
CA ALA A 6 -0.04 2.07 -6.61
C ALA A 6 1.08 2.71 -7.45
N ASP A 7 1.86 3.61 -6.86
CA ASP A 7 2.93 4.34 -7.54
C ASP A 7 4.17 3.46 -7.71
N ARG A 8 4.58 3.23 -8.98
CA ARG A 8 5.76 2.42 -9.31
C ARG A 8 7.06 3.02 -8.79
N SER A 9 7.14 4.35 -8.69
CA SER A 9 8.32 5.02 -8.13
C SER A 9 8.47 4.75 -6.64
N GLN A 10 7.40 4.31 -5.97
CA GLN A 10 7.36 3.99 -4.55
C GLN A 10 7.36 2.48 -4.26
N ARG A 11 7.63 1.63 -5.26
CA ARG A 11 7.67 0.17 -5.09
C ARG A 11 8.56 -0.28 -3.92
N ASP A 12 9.70 0.37 -3.77
CA ASP A 12 10.71 0.02 -2.77
C ASP A 12 10.51 0.76 -1.44
N VAL A 13 9.57 1.70 -1.40
CA VAL A 13 9.20 2.38 -0.15
C VAL A 13 8.52 1.34 0.76
N PRO A 14 9.03 1.14 1.99
CA PRO A 14 8.40 0.24 2.94
C PRO A 14 6.97 0.68 3.27
N ILE A 15 6.06 -0.28 3.38
CA ILE A 15 4.65 0.00 3.69
C ILE A 15 4.51 0.70 5.06
N ILE A 16 5.40 0.42 6.01
CA ILE A 16 5.44 1.14 7.29
C ILE A 16 5.72 2.63 7.09
N THR A 17 6.62 3.02 6.18
CA THR A 17 6.89 4.44 5.88
C THR A 17 5.63 5.12 5.35
N ILE A 18 4.93 4.48 4.40
CA ILE A 18 3.64 5.00 3.88
C ILE A 18 2.59 5.11 4.99
N ALA A 19 2.58 4.19 5.96
CA ALA A 19 1.69 4.24 7.11
C ALA A 19 2.02 5.42 8.03
N LEU A 20 3.30 5.62 8.35
CA LEU A 20 3.77 6.73 9.18
C LEU A 20 3.47 8.09 8.53
N ASP A 21 3.74 8.23 7.23
CA ASP A 21 3.46 9.46 6.46
C ASP A 21 1.95 9.76 6.37
N ALA A 22 1.12 8.71 6.43
CA ALA A 22 -0.33 8.83 6.50
C ALA A 22 -0.86 9.12 7.93
N GLY A 23 0.02 9.28 8.92
CA GLY A 23 -0.32 9.64 10.30
C GLY A 23 -0.60 8.45 11.23
N PHE A 24 -0.33 7.21 10.80
CA PHE A 24 -0.48 6.04 11.65
C PHE A 24 0.77 5.80 12.49
N GLY A 25 0.61 5.39 13.75
CA GLY A 25 1.75 5.06 14.62
C GLY A 25 2.34 3.65 14.40
N SER A 26 1.69 2.79 13.61
CA SER A 26 2.16 1.44 13.30
C SER A 26 1.36 0.78 12.16
N LEU A 27 1.83 -0.38 11.69
CA LEU A 27 1.15 -1.16 10.65
C LEU A 27 -0.21 -1.72 11.07
N GLY A 28 -0.45 -2.02 12.36
CA GLY A 28 -1.70 -2.66 12.81
C GLY A 28 -2.94 -1.81 12.51
N PRO A 29 -3.02 -0.57 13.06
CA PRO A 29 -4.11 0.36 12.77
C PRO A 29 -4.21 0.72 11.29
N PHE A 30 -3.05 0.86 10.61
CA PHE A 30 -3.02 1.14 9.17
C PHE A 30 -3.64 0.02 8.34
N ASN A 31 -3.22 -1.24 8.56
CA ASN A 31 -3.74 -2.38 7.83
C ASN A 31 -5.24 -2.55 8.04
N ARG A 32 -5.72 -2.34 9.28
CA ARG A 32 -7.15 -2.38 9.59
C ARG A 32 -7.91 -1.29 8.84
N ALA A 33 -7.51 -0.03 8.97
CA ALA A 33 -8.18 1.09 8.31
C ALA A 33 -8.15 0.97 6.79
N PHE A 34 -7.02 0.53 6.23
CA PHE A 34 -6.88 0.30 4.80
C PHE A 34 -7.80 -0.83 4.32
N ARG A 35 -7.90 -1.94 5.05
CA ARG A 35 -8.79 -3.04 4.69
C ARG A 35 -10.26 -2.69 4.86
N GLU A 36 -10.62 -1.89 5.87
CA GLU A 36 -11.98 -1.37 6.04
C GLU A 36 -12.38 -0.46 4.86
N ALA A 37 -11.43 0.30 4.29
CA ALA A 37 -11.67 1.17 3.13
C ALA A 37 -11.64 0.43 1.77
N GLU A 38 -10.67 -0.46 1.56
CA GLU A 38 -10.37 -1.08 0.25
C GLU A 38 -10.82 -2.53 0.11
N GLY A 39 -11.23 -3.16 1.20
CA GLY A 39 -11.57 -4.59 1.25
C GLY A 39 -10.34 -5.53 1.18
N MET A 40 -9.11 -5.01 1.09
CA MET A 40 -7.87 -5.79 1.01
C MET A 40 -6.73 -5.13 1.79
N THR A 41 -5.63 -5.84 2.01
CA THR A 41 -4.46 -5.28 2.69
C THR A 41 -3.64 -4.35 1.79
N PRO A 42 -2.85 -3.41 2.36
CA PRO A 42 -1.93 -2.56 1.60
C PRO A 42 -0.96 -3.33 0.70
N SER A 43 -0.44 -4.47 1.19
CA SER A 43 0.49 -5.33 0.45
C SER A 43 -0.16 -5.96 -0.77
N GLU A 44 -1.38 -6.48 -0.62
CA GLU A 44 -2.16 -7.05 -1.74
C GLU A 44 -2.50 -5.98 -2.77
N TYR A 45 -2.94 -4.80 -2.31
CA TYR A 45 -3.23 -3.66 -3.17
C TYR A 45 -1.98 -3.26 -3.97
N ARG A 46 -0.83 -3.11 -3.30
CA ARG A 46 0.46 -2.80 -3.94
C ARG A 46 0.85 -3.85 -4.96
N ALA A 47 0.79 -5.13 -4.60
CA ALA A 47 1.14 -6.22 -5.53
C ALA A 47 0.28 -6.18 -6.80
N ARG A 48 -1.04 -6.01 -6.67
CA ARG A 48 -1.96 -5.96 -7.83
C ARG A 48 -1.66 -4.80 -8.78
N HIS A 49 -1.38 -3.62 -8.25
CA HIS A 49 -1.15 -2.41 -9.07
C HIS A 49 0.27 -2.33 -9.63
N LEU A 50 1.23 -3.02 -9.00
CA LEU A 50 2.63 -3.04 -9.44
C LEU A 50 2.99 -4.27 -10.29
N THR A 51 2.12 -5.27 -10.40
CA THR A 51 2.31 -6.46 -11.25
C THR A 51 1.78 -6.24 -12.68
N ASP A 52 1.06 -5.14 -12.95
CA ASP A 52 0.51 -4.79 -14.27
C ASP A 52 1.56 -4.30 -15.29
N SER A 53 2.76 -4.89 -15.30
CA SER A 53 3.70 -4.74 -16.40
C SER A 53 4.62 -5.94 -16.49
N GLY A 54 4.46 -6.66 -17.61
CA GLY A 54 5.42 -7.64 -18.06
C GLY A 54 4.81 -9.00 -18.39
N ILE A 55 3.75 -9.07 -19.19
CA ILE A 55 3.59 -10.10 -20.25
C ILE A 55 2.91 -9.42 -21.44
N GLY A 56 3.70 -9.15 -22.48
CA GLY A 56 3.33 -8.52 -23.74
C GLY A 56 4.59 -8.36 -24.57
#